data_AF-A0A7V3L5G4-F1
#
_entry.id   AF-A0A7V3L5G4-F1
#
_cell.length_a   1.000
_cell.length_b   1.000
_cell.length_c   1.000
_cell.angle_alpha   90.00
_cell.angle_beta   90.00
_cell.angle_gamma   90.00
#
_symmetry.space_group_name_H-M   'P 1'
#
loop_
_entity.id
_entity.type
_entity.pdbx_description
1 polymer ?
#
loop_
_entity_poly.entity_id
_entity_poly.type
_entity_poly.pdbx_seq_one_letter_code
_entity_poly.pdbx_strand_id
1 'polypeptide(L)'
;MQTRNRNTFTTIHSEGALLPVDLLQRISENDKNLEGLNPESYHLAPGEKLNEAISRSWNRLSGLWGAFQAARGRLGEGDLGTTITRERWLLPLFQELGFGRLSTSKAVEIEGKSYPISHH
;
A
#
# COMPACT_ATOMS: atom_id res chain seq x y z
N MET A 1 10.42 -2.33 -36.22
CA MET A 1 9.26 -3.16 -35.86
C MET A 1 8.56 -2.46 -34.69
N GLN A 2 7.48 -1.73 -34.94
CA GLN A 2 6.77 -1.01 -33.86
C GLN A 2 5.90 -2.01 -33.10
N THR A 3 6.27 -2.29 -31.85
CA THR A 3 5.43 -2.99 -30.88
C THR A 3 4.22 -2.10 -30.61
N ARG A 4 3.08 -2.47 -31.20
CA ARG A 4 1.82 -1.78 -31.02
C ARG A 4 1.41 -1.97 -29.56
N ASN A 5 1.64 -0.94 -28.73
CA ASN A 5 1.31 -0.96 -27.31
C ASN A 5 -0.21 -1.17 -27.19
N ARG A 6 -0.62 -2.39 -26.83
CA ARG A 6 -2.02 -2.74 -26.62
C ARG A 6 -2.38 -2.12 -25.27
N ASN A 7 -3.12 -1.02 -25.29
CA ASN A 7 -3.48 -0.30 -24.06
C ASN A 7 -4.61 -1.07 -23.36
N THR A 8 -4.25 -2.18 -22.71
CA THR A 8 -5.20 -3.12 -22.08
C THR A 8 -5.82 -2.54 -20.82
N PHE A 9 -5.17 -1.57 -20.18
CA PHE A 9 -5.64 -0.91 -18.97
C PHE A 9 -6.03 0.54 -19.26
N THR A 10 -7.26 0.92 -18.90
CA THR A 10 -7.78 2.28 -19.08
C THR A 10 -7.34 3.25 -17.98
N THR A 11 -6.96 2.73 -16.82
CA THR A 11 -6.65 3.51 -15.61
C THR A 11 -5.23 3.31 -15.11
N ILE A 12 -4.37 2.57 -15.84
CA ILE A 12 -3.00 2.26 -15.44
C ILE A 12 -2.04 2.75 -16.52
N HIS A 13 -1.02 3.48 -16.11
CA HIS A 13 0.10 3.91 -16.95
C HIS A 13 1.41 3.42 -16.34
N SER A 14 2.26 2.77 -17.13
CA SER A 14 3.58 2.32 -16.70
C SER A 14 4.61 3.41 -16.97
N GLU A 15 5.31 3.86 -15.93
CA GLU A 15 6.42 4.79 -16.02
C GLU A 15 7.76 4.06 -15.89
N GLY A 16 8.70 4.36 -16.78
CA GLY A 16 10.01 3.68 -16.84
C GLY A 16 9.91 2.21 -17.28
N ALA A 17 10.89 1.40 -16.87
CA ALA A 17 11.04 0.01 -17.33
C ALA A 17 10.81 -1.05 -16.23
N LEU A 18 10.44 -0.65 -15.01
CA LEU A 18 10.33 -1.56 -13.86
C LEU A 18 9.02 -2.38 -13.87
N LEU A 19 7.93 -1.83 -14.38
CA LEU A 19 6.60 -2.48 -14.39
C LEU A 19 5.99 -2.48 -15.80
N PRO A 20 6.61 -3.17 -16.76
CA PRO A 20 6.19 -3.13 -18.15
C PRO A 20 4.77 -3.70 -18.33
N VAL A 21 4.07 -3.27 -19.37
CA VAL A 21 2.63 -3.57 -19.58
C VAL A 21 2.35 -5.07 -19.67
N ASP A 22 3.27 -5.86 -20.23
CA ASP A 22 3.18 -7.32 -20.29
C ASP A 22 3.26 -7.97 -18.90
N LEU A 23 4.09 -7.43 -17.99
CA LEU A 23 4.11 -7.88 -16.60
C LEU A 23 2.77 -7.57 -15.90
N LEU A 24 2.24 -6.36 -16.10
CA LEU A 24 0.93 -5.99 -15.55
C LEU A 24 -0.19 -6.90 -16.06
N GLN A 25 -0.14 -7.30 -17.34
CA GLN A 25 -1.08 -8.26 -17.91
C GLN A 25 -0.96 -9.64 -17.22
N ARG A 26 0.26 -10.16 -17.03
CA ARG A 26 0.49 -11.44 -16.34
C ARG A 26 -0.01 -11.42 -14.89
N ILE A 27 0.18 -10.30 -14.19
CA ILE A 27 -0.39 -10.09 -12.84
C ILE A 27 -1.91 -10.14 -12.89
N SER A 28 -2.54 -9.42 -13.84
CA SER A 28 -4.00 -9.41 -14.00
C SER A 28 -4.58 -10.78 -14.34
N GLU A 29 -3.85 -11.62 -15.07
CA GLU A 29 -4.23 -12.99 -15.44
C GLU A 29 -3.95 -14.01 -14.33
N ASN A 30 -3.33 -13.57 -13.22
CA ASN A 30 -2.85 -14.41 -12.13
C ASN A 30 -1.96 -15.57 -12.65
N ASP A 31 -0.99 -15.22 -13.50
CA ASP A 31 -0.06 -16.17 -14.11
C ASP A 31 0.68 -16.99 -13.03
N LYS A 32 0.47 -18.31 -13.04
CA LYS A 32 1.06 -19.24 -12.07
C LYS A 32 2.59 -19.32 -12.15
N ASN A 33 3.18 -18.90 -13.27
CA ASN A 33 4.63 -18.86 -13.45
C ASN A 33 5.25 -17.55 -12.95
N LEU A 34 4.44 -16.61 -12.46
CA LEU A 34 4.92 -15.40 -11.82
C LEU A 34 4.97 -15.62 -10.30
N GLU A 35 6.17 -15.54 -9.74
CA GLU A 35 6.38 -15.64 -8.29
C GLU A 35 5.69 -14.48 -7.56
N GLY A 36 5.37 -14.68 -6.28
CA GLY A 36 4.75 -13.63 -5.46
C GLY A 36 3.25 -13.41 -5.72
N LEU A 37 2.59 -14.26 -6.53
CA LEU A 37 1.15 -14.22 -6.76
C LEU A 37 0.36 -15.31 -6.01
N ASN A 38 1.01 -16.06 -5.12
CA ASN A 38 0.32 -17.04 -4.27
C ASN A 38 -0.07 -16.43 -2.90
N PRO A 39 -1.12 -16.94 -2.24
CA PRO A 39 -1.57 -16.44 -0.93
C PRO A 39 -0.46 -16.45 0.15
N GLU A 40 0.38 -17.47 0.14
CA GLU A 40 1.42 -17.69 1.13
C GLU A 40 2.51 -16.59 1.07
N SER A 41 2.74 -16.00 -0.10
CA SER A 41 3.63 -14.85 -0.29
C SER A 41 3.17 -13.61 0.49
N TYR A 42 1.91 -13.57 0.93
CA TYR A 42 1.31 -12.50 1.71
C TYR A 42 0.90 -12.98 3.12
N HIS A 43 1.46 -14.09 3.59
CA HIS A 43 1.15 -14.70 4.89
C HIS A 43 -0.32 -15.10 5.09
N LEU A 44 -1.05 -15.30 3.99
CA LEU A 44 -2.41 -15.83 4.05
C LEU A 44 -2.39 -17.35 4.23
N ALA A 45 -3.47 -17.89 4.81
CA ALA A 45 -3.61 -19.33 4.97
C ALA A 45 -3.75 -20.03 3.60
N PRO A 46 -3.28 -21.29 3.48
CA PRO A 46 -3.44 -22.06 2.25
C PRO A 46 -4.91 -22.13 1.82
N GLY A 47 -5.17 -21.83 0.55
CA GLY A 47 -6.51 -21.83 -0.04
C GLY A 47 -7.31 -20.53 0.12
N GLU A 48 -6.80 -19.53 0.86
CA GLU A 48 -7.37 -18.18 0.80
C GLU A 48 -7.21 -17.58 -0.60
N LYS A 49 -8.21 -16.82 -1.06
CA LYS A 49 -8.10 -16.09 -2.32
C LYS A 49 -7.60 -14.68 -2.08
N LEU A 50 -6.52 -14.31 -2.79
CA LEU A 50 -5.94 -12.96 -2.74
C LEU A 50 -6.99 -11.86 -2.97
N ASN A 51 -7.84 -12.00 -3.99
CA ASN A 51 -8.88 -11.00 -4.27
C ASN A 51 -9.89 -10.84 -3.12
N GLU A 52 -10.21 -11.92 -2.39
CA GLU A 52 -11.11 -11.84 -1.24
C GLU A 52 -10.41 -11.16 -0.05
N ALA A 53 -9.14 -11.45 0.20
CA ALA A 53 -8.32 -10.74 1.21
C ALA A 53 -8.20 -9.25 0.89
N ILE A 54 -7.81 -8.91 -0.35
CA ILE A 54 -7.72 -7.52 -0.85
C ILE A 54 -9.06 -6.79 -0.69
N SER A 55 -10.16 -7.43 -1.09
CA SER A 55 -11.50 -6.81 -0.99
C SER A 55 -11.90 -6.54 0.46
N ARG A 56 -11.57 -7.45 1.39
CA ARG A 56 -11.81 -7.25 2.84
C ARG A 56 -11.02 -6.05 3.36
N SER A 57 -9.72 -6.00 3.09
CA SER A 57 -8.85 -4.89 3.53
C SER A 57 -9.28 -3.56 2.89
N TRP A 58 -9.63 -3.55 1.60
CA TRP A 58 -10.14 -2.36 0.90
C TRP A 58 -11.42 -1.82 1.54
N ASN A 59 -12.40 -2.68 1.81
CA ASN A 59 -13.66 -2.27 2.43
C ASN A 59 -13.44 -1.69 3.84
N ARG A 60 -12.58 -2.33 4.63
CA ARG A 60 -12.21 -1.86 5.96
C ARG A 60 -11.50 -0.50 5.91
N LEU A 61 -10.50 -0.34 5.06
CA LEU A 61 -9.75 0.90 4.91
C LEU A 61 -10.62 2.02 4.34
N SER A 62 -11.52 1.73 3.42
CA SER A 62 -12.47 2.73 2.89
C SER A 62 -13.36 3.29 4.01
N GLY A 63 -13.86 2.43 4.90
CA GLY A 63 -14.63 2.86 6.07
C GLY A 63 -13.81 3.71 7.04
N LEU A 64 -12.59 3.27 7.36
CA LEU A 64 -11.66 4.02 8.23
C LEU A 64 -11.26 5.37 7.63
N TRP A 65 -11.06 5.43 6.32
CA TRP A 65 -10.79 6.67 5.59
C TRP A 65 -11.94 7.66 5.74
N GLY A 66 -13.18 7.21 5.51
CA GLY A 66 -14.37 8.05 5.70
C GLY A 66 -14.48 8.62 7.12
N ALA A 67 -14.25 7.78 8.13
CA ALA A 67 -14.25 8.21 9.53
C ALA A 67 -13.11 9.19 9.85
N PHE A 68 -11.91 8.96 9.31
CA PHE A 68 -10.77 9.88 9.43
C PHE A 68 -11.06 11.23 8.76
N GLN A 69 -11.62 11.23 7.55
CA GLN A 69 -12.00 12.46 6.84
C GLN A 69 -12.99 13.29 7.67
N ALA A 70 -14.01 12.65 8.23
CA ALA A 70 -14.99 13.31 9.09
C ALA A 70 -14.37 13.87 10.39
N ALA A 71 -13.42 13.16 11.00
CA ALA A 71 -12.69 13.64 12.18
C ALA A 71 -11.77 14.81 11.84
N ARG A 72 -11.04 14.71 10.72
CA ARG A 72 -10.14 15.75 10.22
C ARG A 72 -10.89 17.04 9.89
N GLY A 73 -12.10 16.97 9.35
CA GLY A 73 -12.94 18.14 9.08
C GLY A 73 -13.43 18.89 10.33
N ARG A 74 -13.21 18.34 11.53
CA ARG A 74 -13.57 18.98 12.82
C ARG A 74 -12.37 19.56 13.57
N LEU A 75 -11.18 19.50 12.98
CA LEU A 75 -9.99 20.11 13.57
C LEU A 75 -10.19 21.62 13.69
N GLY A 76 -9.81 22.16 14.85
CA GLY A 76 -9.81 23.60 15.08
C GLY A 76 -8.67 24.29 14.32
N GLU A 77 -8.76 25.62 14.21
CA GLU A 77 -7.68 26.42 13.66
C GLU A 77 -6.39 26.24 14.48
N GLY A 78 -5.28 25.94 13.80
CA GLY A 78 -3.99 25.66 14.44
C GLY A 78 -3.76 24.21 14.89
N ASP A 79 -4.77 23.33 14.83
CA ASP A 79 -4.56 21.91 15.10
C ASP A 79 -3.97 21.19 13.86
N LEU A 80 -2.74 20.69 14.00
CA LEU A 80 -2.02 19.98 12.94
C LEU A 80 -2.62 18.59 12.64
N GLY A 81 -3.48 18.05 13.50
CA GLY A 81 -4.12 16.75 13.30
C GLY A 81 -3.16 15.56 13.27
N THR A 82 -1.94 15.71 13.81
CA THR A 82 -0.87 14.69 13.72
C THR A 82 -1.29 13.40 14.41
N THR A 83 -1.81 13.47 15.64
CA THR A 83 -2.25 12.30 16.39
C THR A 83 -3.40 11.60 15.69
N ILE A 84 -4.44 12.33 15.25
CA ILE A 84 -5.58 11.70 14.59
C ILE A 84 -5.20 11.05 13.25
N THR A 85 -4.26 11.64 12.50
CA THR A 85 -3.78 11.08 11.25
C THR A 85 -3.00 9.79 11.50
N ARG A 86 -2.13 9.81 12.51
CA ARG A 86 -1.36 8.62 12.90
C ARG A 86 -2.27 7.50 13.38
N GLU A 87 -3.14 7.78 14.34
CA GLU A 87 -3.90 6.75 15.06
C GLU A 87 -5.12 6.26 14.29
N ARG A 88 -5.83 7.14 13.58
CA ARG A 88 -7.09 6.80 12.93
C ARG A 88 -6.93 6.43 11.46
N TRP A 89 -5.76 6.69 10.86
CA TRP A 89 -5.51 6.37 9.46
C TRP A 89 -4.25 5.54 9.25
N LEU A 90 -3.07 6.08 9.57
CA LEU A 90 -1.80 5.44 9.23
C LEU A 90 -1.60 4.11 9.97
N LEU A 91 -1.92 4.04 11.26
CA LEU A 91 -1.76 2.80 12.03
C LEU A 91 -2.66 1.66 11.48
N PRO A 92 -3.97 1.85 11.28
CA PRO A 92 -4.79 0.83 10.63
C PRO A 92 -4.31 0.45 9.22
N LEU A 93 -3.86 1.41 8.42
CA LEU A 93 -3.29 1.15 7.10
C LEU A 93 -2.06 0.24 7.19
N PHE A 94 -1.13 0.54 8.08
CA PHE A 94 0.08 -0.27 8.29
C PHE A 94 -0.22 -1.66 8.84
N GLN A 95 -1.27 -1.81 9.65
CA GLN A 95 -1.74 -3.13 10.09
C GLN A 95 -2.24 -3.97 8.91
N GLU A 96 -3.06 -3.40 8.01
CA GLU A 96 -3.55 -4.12 6.82
C GLU A 96 -2.41 -4.46 5.83
N LEU A 97 -1.37 -3.64 5.78
CA LEU A 97 -0.17 -3.89 4.96
C LEU A 97 0.85 -4.82 5.62
N GLY A 98 0.57 -5.35 6.82
CA GLY A 98 1.46 -6.28 7.52
C GLY A 98 2.65 -5.66 8.25
N PHE A 99 2.80 -4.32 8.22
CA PHE A 99 3.83 -3.62 8.99
C PHE A 99 3.51 -3.55 10.50
N GLY A 100 2.25 -3.70 10.87
CA GLY A 100 1.83 -3.65 12.27
C GLY A 100 2.02 -2.27 12.89
N ARG A 101 2.56 -2.21 14.11
CA ARG A 101 2.84 -0.95 14.80
C ARG A 101 4.30 -0.58 14.61
N LEU A 102 4.54 0.43 13.78
CA LEU A 102 5.87 0.98 13.57
C LEU A 102 6.43 1.55 14.87
N SER A 103 7.65 1.15 15.21
CA SER A 103 8.33 1.64 16.41
C SER A 103 9.05 2.94 16.08
N THR A 104 8.98 3.92 16.98
CA THR A 104 9.72 5.16 16.80
C THR A 104 11.22 4.89 16.89
N SER A 105 11.98 5.42 15.94
CA SER A 105 13.43 5.32 15.90
C SER A 105 14.09 6.70 15.89
N LYS A 106 15.35 6.74 16.33
CA LYS A 106 16.21 7.91 16.12
C LYS A 106 16.61 7.98 14.65
N ALA A 107 17.01 9.17 14.21
CA ALA A 107 17.59 9.37 12.88
C ALA A 107 18.71 8.35 12.63
N VAL A 108 18.74 7.84 11.40
CA VAL A 108 19.74 6.87 10.97
C VAL A 108 20.96 7.64 10.46
N GLU A 109 22.14 7.34 11.00
CA GLU A 109 23.41 7.91 10.53
C GLU A 109 24.05 6.95 9.52
N ILE A 110 24.30 7.44 8.30
CA ILE A 110 25.02 6.68 7.26
C ILE A 110 26.14 7.57 6.74
N GLU A 111 27.39 7.12 6.87
CA GLU A 111 28.59 7.87 6.43
C GLU A 111 28.65 9.31 6.98
N GLY A 112 28.22 9.52 8.23
CA GLY A 112 28.20 10.83 8.88
C GLY A 112 27.08 11.77 8.40
N LYS A 113 26.14 11.27 7.58
CA LYS A 113 24.92 11.98 7.22
C LYS A 113 23.73 11.44 8.01
N SER A 114 22.98 12.37 8.59
CA SER A 114 21.77 12.09 9.34
C SER A 114 20.55 11.99 8.42
N TYR A 115 19.86 10.86 8.47
CA TYR A 115 18.61 10.61 7.75
C TYR A 115 17.45 10.62 8.74
N PRO A 116 16.47 11.53 8.62
CA PRO A 116 15.37 11.68 9.57
C PRO A 116 14.28 10.60 9.38
N ILE A 117 14.69 9.34 9.36
CA ILE A 117 13.80 8.18 9.38
C ILE A 117 13.40 7.96 10.83
N SER A 118 12.14 8.22 11.14
CA SER A 118 11.63 8.24 12.52
C SER A 118 10.89 6.96 12.92
N HIS A 119 10.73 6.01 12.01
CA HIS A 119 9.96 4.79 12.19
C HIS A 119 10.63 3.62 11.47
N HIS A 120 10.68 2.45 12.12
CA HIS A 120 11.09 1.16 11.55
C HIS A 120 10.03 0.09 11.85
#